data_AF-A0A485KSK4-F1
#
_entry.id   AF-A0A485KSK4-F1
#
_cell.length_a   1.000
_cell.length_b   1.000
_cell.length_c   1.000
_cell.angle_alpha   90.00
_cell.angle_beta   90.00
_cell.angle_gamma   90.00
#
_symmetry.space_group_name_H-M   'P 1'
#
loop_
_entity.id
_entity.type
_entity.pdbx_description
1 polymer ?
#
loop_
_entity_poly.entity_id
_entity_poly.type
_entity_poly.pdbx_seq_one_letter_code
_entity_poly.pdbx_strand_id
1 'polypeptide(L)'
;MGSAASLATLSATDVATQVSLLGSAYTVYTNSFISNGIDGAILAQLSDAELQSLLVDIGVTSAVHRKLLGLHLAKLKGPRPHIEDIVPGPSVAPIVSAHITTHMRPPTTSLSDRVTHSPSVLLGRLFSFQGVHLIDPDDMESVVQKICLATGPSRCDGDVTYDCFLNYRVASEKDVAEKLYLYLRTRQLHPFLDRMSLKNGEPWKDGFLRGLTQSRLFVALVSDAALARCRDDNIDHTTDNVLLEYESALAIADADPAFMILPVYVAAEISSGGFVKFQDFSPEHYSPMLRPALPPLAMPDLVMQKRRQSNKDYVAAHSKDMERPRRHSDCDAQRPPTATTDINRKLSVSESMGANVPALLNEALKMDDVSPAAMETLFGLAQRSKCAIKIVQAGGVPAMLAVLGCGSSSMDTKDTAAAVLSLLAMALVKRQGVGANAELGELMEANTERVLQDTLSTGSEIQKQYLVVSLMHFAAYDATVRSRLKESTELQACFLSLAKAGSITQRDACRALLSRTQDTAL
;
A
#
# COMPACT_ATOMS: atom_id res chain seq x y z
N MET A 1 -15.90 15.76 -30.81
CA MET A 1 -16.72 15.80 -29.58
C MET A 1 -15.83 15.35 -28.44
N GLY A 2 -15.40 16.26 -27.57
CA GLY A 2 -14.44 15.96 -26.51
C GLY A 2 -14.60 16.96 -25.37
N SER A 3 -15.55 16.67 -24.48
CA SER A 3 -15.75 17.33 -23.19
C SER A 3 -15.70 16.23 -22.14
N ALA A 4 -15.02 16.49 -21.03
CA ALA A 4 -14.91 15.60 -19.89
C ALA A 4 -16.27 14.97 -19.52
N ALA A 5 -16.42 13.69 -19.84
CA ALA A 5 -17.59 12.92 -19.44
C ALA A 5 -17.44 12.58 -17.94
N SER A 6 -18.16 13.34 -17.11
CA SER A 6 -18.45 12.92 -15.73
C SER A 6 -19.00 11.50 -15.75
N LEU A 7 -18.68 10.65 -14.77
CA LEU A 7 -19.17 9.27 -14.70
C LEU A 7 -20.68 9.18 -15.00
N ALA A 8 -21.47 10.15 -14.53
CA ALA A 8 -22.91 10.26 -14.75
C ALA A 8 -23.34 10.45 -16.22
N THR A 9 -22.41 10.70 -17.15
CA THR A 9 -22.68 10.92 -18.58
C THR A 9 -22.39 9.70 -19.45
N LEU A 10 -21.83 8.63 -18.88
CA LEU A 10 -21.61 7.38 -19.61
C LEU A 10 -22.95 6.67 -19.83
N SER A 11 -23.28 6.37 -21.09
CA SER A 11 -24.43 5.54 -21.43
C SER A 11 -24.19 4.08 -21.03
N ALA A 12 -25.26 3.26 -21.01
CA ALA A 12 -25.13 1.82 -20.79
C ALA A 12 -24.23 1.13 -21.83
N THR A 13 -24.20 1.65 -23.06
CA THR A 13 -23.28 1.19 -24.11
C THR A 13 -21.83 1.55 -23.82
N ASP A 14 -21.57 2.73 -23.25
CA ASP A 14 -20.21 3.14 -22.86
C ASP A 14 -19.70 2.32 -21.67
N VAL A 15 -20.57 2.06 -20.68
CA VAL A 15 -20.27 1.17 -19.56
C VAL A 15 -19.99 -0.25 -20.04
N ALA A 16 -20.81 -0.80 -20.93
CA ALA A 16 -20.59 -2.11 -21.53
C ALA A 16 -19.25 -2.16 -22.31
N THR A 17 -18.88 -1.07 -22.97
CA THR A 17 -17.57 -0.94 -23.61
C THR A 17 -16.44 -1.02 -22.58
N GLN A 18 -16.55 -0.34 -21.44
CA GLN A 18 -15.57 -0.48 -20.34
C GLN A 18 -15.50 -1.92 -19.81
N VAL A 19 -16.64 -2.59 -19.66
CA VAL A 19 -16.69 -4.02 -19.27
C VAL A 19 -15.95 -4.91 -20.27
N SER A 20 -16.12 -4.68 -21.56
CA SER A 20 -15.41 -5.43 -22.61
C SER A 20 -13.89 -5.24 -22.58
N LEU A 21 -13.39 -4.09 -22.09
CA LEU A 21 -11.96 -3.79 -22.00
C LEU A 21 -11.24 -4.67 -20.97
N LEU A 22 -11.96 -5.32 -20.05
CA LEU A 22 -11.39 -6.32 -19.14
C LEU A 22 -10.99 -7.63 -19.83
N GLY A 23 -11.48 -7.86 -21.05
CA GLY A 23 -11.19 -9.05 -21.86
C GLY A 23 -12.43 -9.79 -22.32
N SER A 24 -12.27 -10.74 -23.24
CA SER A 24 -13.41 -11.48 -23.83
C SER A 24 -14.19 -12.33 -22.82
N ALA A 25 -13.55 -12.76 -21.72
CA ALA A 25 -14.23 -13.41 -20.61
C ALA A 25 -15.36 -12.55 -20.03
N TYR A 26 -15.28 -11.23 -20.19
CA TYR A 26 -16.28 -10.26 -19.73
C TYR A 26 -17.22 -9.78 -20.84
N THR A 27 -16.92 -10.07 -22.11
CA THR A 27 -17.83 -9.70 -23.23
C THR A 27 -19.18 -10.40 -23.15
N VAL A 28 -19.24 -11.54 -22.45
CA VAL A 28 -20.52 -12.25 -22.22
C VAL A 28 -21.49 -11.41 -21.39
N TYR A 29 -21.00 -10.46 -20.61
CA TYR A 29 -21.82 -9.60 -19.74
C TYR A 29 -22.24 -8.29 -20.40
N THR A 30 -21.64 -7.89 -21.53
CA THR A 30 -21.88 -6.56 -22.11
C THR A 30 -23.33 -6.35 -22.49
N ASN A 31 -23.97 -7.38 -23.06
CA ASN A 31 -25.39 -7.33 -23.39
C ASN A 31 -26.26 -7.20 -22.13
N SER A 32 -25.90 -7.85 -21.02
CA SER A 32 -26.60 -7.70 -19.75
C SER A 32 -26.53 -6.28 -19.21
N PHE A 33 -25.40 -5.60 -19.34
CA PHE A 33 -25.29 -4.18 -18.94
C PHE A 33 -26.17 -3.28 -19.82
N ILE A 34 -26.21 -3.51 -21.13
CA ILE A 34 -27.03 -2.73 -22.07
C ILE A 34 -28.52 -3.00 -21.85
N SER A 35 -28.94 -4.26 -21.76
CA SER A 35 -30.35 -4.65 -21.65
C SER A 35 -30.98 -4.23 -20.32
N ASN A 36 -30.18 -4.15 -19.25
CA ASN A 36 -30.62 -3.67 -17.95
C ASN A 36 -30.41 -2.15 -17.78
N GLY A 37 -29.97 -1.45 -18.83
CA GLY A 37 -29.79 0.00 -18.80
C GLY A 37 -28.77 0.49 -17.77
N ILE A 38 -27.75 -0.31 -17.44
CA ILE A 38 -26.75 0.03 -16.43
C ILE A 38 -25.80 1.08 -17.01
N ASP A 39 -26.14 2.34 -16.76
CA ASP A 39 -25.35 3.50 -17.17
C ASP A 39 -24.45 4.01 -16.03
N GLY A 40 -23.66 5.04 -16.32
CA GLY A 40 -22.75 5.61 -15.35
C GLY A 40 -23.44 6.35 -14.20
N ALA A 41 -24.68 6.81 -14.38
CA ALA A 41 -25.46 7.46 -13.31
C ALA A 41 -25.91 6.44 -12.25
N ILE A 42 -26.35 5.25 -12.69
CA ILE A 42 -26.65 4.12 -11.80
C ILE A 42 -25.38 3.71 -11.05
N LEU A 43 -24.27 3.49 -11.76
CA LEU A 43 -23.02 3.09 -11.12
C LEU A 43 -22.54 4.09 -10.08
N ALA A 44 -22.69 5.40 -10.32
CA ALA A 44 -22.28 6.45 -9.39
C ALA A 44 -23.04 6.41 -8.05
N GLN A 45 -24.28 5.92 -8.03
CA GLN A 45 -25.14 5.91 -6.83
C GLN A 45 -24.98 4.63 -6.00
N LEU A 46 -24.53 3.54 -6.59
CA LEU A 46 -24.40 2.25 -5.90
C LEU A 46 -23.20 2.25 -4.95
N SER A 47 -23.40 1.78 -3.73
CA SER A 47 -22.33 1.32 -2.84
C SER A 47 -21.67 0.05 -3.38
N ASP A 48 -20.52 -0.35 -2.82
CA ASP A 48 -19.82 -1.58 -3.23
C ASP A 48 -20.67 -2.84 -3.00
N ALA A 49 -21.47 -2.87 -1.92
CA ALA A 49 -22.36 -3.99 -1.62
C ALA A 49 -23.52 -4.08 -2.62
N GLU A 50 -24.13 -2.95 -2.96
CA GLU A 50 -25.22 -2.88 -3.94
C GLU A 50 -24.71 -3.21 -5.35
N LEU A 51 -23.50 -2.78 -5.70
CA LEU A 51 -22.86 -3.16 -6.95
C LEU A 51 -22.65 -4.68 -7.04
N GLN A 52 -22.21 -5.34 -5.96
CA GLN A 52 -22.08 -6.80 -5.95
C GLN A 52 -23.44 -7.50 -6.11
N SER A 53 -24.50 -6.99 -5.49
CA SER A 53 -25.86 -7.52 -5.68
C SER A 53 -26.34 -7.36 -7.12
N LEU A 54 -26.17 -6.17 -7.70
CA LEU A 54 -26.55 -5.89 -9.08
C LEU A 54 -25.84 -6.82 -10.07
N LEU A 55 -24.54 -7.09 -9.86
CA LEU A 55 -23.79 -8.00 -10.72
C LEU A 55 -24.35 -9.44 -10.66
N VAL A 56 -24.84 -9.89 -9.51
CA VAL A 56 -25.55 -11.17 -9.40
C VAL A 56 -26.86 -11.12 -10.20
N ASP A 57 -27.64 -10.05 -10.03
CA ASP A 57 -28.97 -9.90 -10.66
C ASP A 57 -28.90 -9.89 -12.19
N ILE A 58 -27.83 -9.34 -12.77
CA ILE A 58 -27.61 -9.34 -14.23
C ILE A 58 -26.93 -10.61 -14.77
N GLY A 59 -26.75 -11.63 -13.93
CA GLY A 59 -26.27 -12.95 -14.32
C GLY A 59 -24.76 -13.15 -14.24
N VAL A 60 -24.01 -12.31 -13.52
CA VAL A 60 -22.58 -12.55 -13.24
C VAL A 60 -22.46 -13.51 -12.05
N THR A 61 -22.56 -14.80 -12.33
CA THR A 61 -22.54 -15.86 -11.31
C THR A 61 -21.14 -16.18 -10.78
N SER A 62 -20.08 -15.97 -11.56
CA SER A 62 -18.70 -16.16 -11.11
C SER A 62 -18.30 -15.09 -10.09
N ALA A 63 -17.94 -15.51 -8.88
CA ALA A 63 -17.49 -14.62 -7.81
C ALA A 63 -16.23 -13.82 -8.19
N VAL A 64 -15.33 -14.45 -8.96
CA VAL A 64 -14.11 -13.84 -9.49
C VAL A 64 -14.46 -12.71 -10.45
N HIS A 65 -15.37 -12.96 -11.40
CA HIS A 65 -15.82 -11.93 -12.33
C HIS A 65 -16.52 -10.77 -11.62
N ARG A 66 -17.38 -11.04 -10.62
CA ARG A 66 -18.03 -9.97 -9.85
C ARG A 66 -17.02 -9.10 -9.12
N LYS A 67 -15.98 -9.70 -8.52
CA LYS A 67 -14.96 -8.95 -7.79
C LYS A 67 -14.10 -8.08 -8.72
N LEU A 68 -13.70 -8.61 -9.87
CA LEU A 68 -12.89 -7.88 -10.85
C LEU A 68 -13.69 -6.80 -11.59
N LEU A 69 -14.94 -7.08 -11.96
CA LEU A 69 -15.87 -6.07 -12.50
C LEU A 69 -16.11 -4.97 -11.48
N GLY A 70 -16.39 -5.33 -10.22
CA GLY A 70 -16.55 -4.36 -9.13
C GLY A 70 -15.34 -3.43 -9.01
N LEU A 71 -14.13 -4.00 -8.97
CA LEU A 71 -12.89 -3.21 -8.93
C LEU A 71 -12.70 -2.32 -10.16
N HIS A 72 -13.01 -2.81 -11.37
CA HIS A 72 -12.84 -2.04 -12.59
C HIS A 72 -13.84 -0.89 -12.69
N LEU A 73 -15.10 -1.15 -12.38
CA LEU A 73 -16.17 -0.14 -12.39
C LEU A 73 -15.97 0.89 -11.28
N ALA A 74 -15.44 0.49 -10.12
CA ALA A 74 -15.06 1.43 -9.05
C ALA A 74 -13.96 2.41 -9.48
N LYS A 75 -13.05 2.02 -10.39
CA LYS A 75 -12.05 2.96 -10.96
C LYS A 75 -12.68 4.05 -11.81
N LEU A 76 -13.86 3.81 -12.40
CA LEU A 76 -14.61 4.83 -13.13
C LEU A 76 -15.22 5.89 -12.20
N LYS A 77 -15.39 5.57 -10.90
CA LYS A 77 -15.84 6.51 -9.86
C LYS A 77 -14.75 7.47 -9.37
N GLY A 78 -13.47 7.18 -9.67
CA GLY A 78 -12.35 8.05 -9.30
C GLY A 78 -12.16 9.20 -10.29
N PRO A 79 -11.73 10.40 -9.85
CA PRO A 79 -11.41 11.50 -10.76
C PRO A 79 -10.21 11.12 -11.65
N ARG A 80 -10.40 11.10 -12.98
CA ARG A 80 -9.30 10.93 -13.95
C ARG A 80 -8.52 12.25 -14.07
N PRO A 81 -7.18 12.21 -14.21
CA PRO A 81 -6.38 13.41 -14.47
C PRO A 81 -6.65 13.93 -15.89
N HIS A 82 -6.86 15.24 -16.01
CA HIS A 82 -6.96 15.94 -17.29
C HIS A 82 -5.61 15.87 -18.02
N ILE A 83 -5.60 15.24 -19.20
CA ILE A 83 -4.55 15.36 -20.21
C ILE A 83 -5.25 15.79 -21.50
N GLU A 84 -4.91 17.00 -21.96
CA GLU A 84 -5.04 17.62 -23.31
C GLU A 84 -5.18 19.15 -23.06
N ASP A 85 -4.29 20.02 -23.55
CA ASP A 85 -4.07 20.28 -24.97
C ASP A 85 -2.59 20.35 -25.40
N ILE A 86 -2.24 19.59 -26.43
CA ILE A 86 -1.09 19.83 -27.32
C ILE A 86 -1.65 20.20 -28.69
N VAL A 87 -1.45 21.44 -29.12
CA VAL A 87 -1.60 21.86 -30.53
C VAL A 87 -0.19 22.20 -31.06
N PRO A 88 0.18 21.76 -32.28
CA PRO A 88 1.51 22.00 -32.85
C PRO A 88 1.64 23.44 -33.34
N GLY A 89 2.73 24.11 -32.95
CA GLY A 89 2.95 25.55 -33.19
C GLY A 89 3.40 25.92 -34.61
N PRO A 90 3.91 27.15 -34.77
CA PRO A 90 5.08 27.37 -35.61
C PRO A 90 6.24 28.03 -34.85
N SER A 91 7.43 27.52 -35.19
CA SER A 91 8.79 28.02 -34.93
C SER A 91 8.94 29.55 -34.85
N VAL A 92 9.75 30.04 -33.89
CA VAL A 92 10.91 30.96 -34.11
C VAL A 92 11.72 31.18 -32.80
N ALA A 93 13.02 30.87 -32.90
CA ALA A 93 14.23 31.41 -32.22
C ALA A 93 14.54 31.21 -30.70
N PRO A 94 15.84 31.10 -30.36
CA PRO A 94 16.31 30.73 -29.02
C PRO A 94 16.50 31.98 -28.13
N ILE A 95 15.98 31.94 -26.90
CA ILE A 95 16.29 32.93 -25.87
C ILE A 95 17.11 32.26 -24.77
N VAL A 96 18.38 32.64 -24.80
CA VAL A 96 19.40 32.70 -23.76
C VAL A 96 18.91 32.42 -22.33
N SER A 97 19.61 31.50 -21.66
CA SER A 97 19.58 31.27 -20.22
C SER A 97 19.67 32.58 -19.43
N ALA A 98 18.64 32.87 -18.64
CA ALA A 98 18.74 33.78 -17.51
C ALA A 98 18.26 33.02 -16.26
N HIS A 99 19.16 32.84 -15.30
CA HIS A 99 18.84 32.40 -13.94
C HIS A 99 17.80 33.35 -13.33
N ILE A 100 16.55 32.89 -13.22
CA ILE A 100 15.56 33.52 -12.36
C ILE A 100 15.70 32.87 -10.99
N THR A 101 16.60 33.42 -10.18
CA THR A 101 16.61 33.21 -8.73
C THR A 101 15.61 34.21 -8.15
N THR A 102 14.31 33.93 -8.29
CA THR A 102 13.29 34.62 -7.49
C THR A 102 13.47 34.17 -6.05
N HIS A 103 14.19 34.98 -5.27
CA HIS A 103 14.20 34.93 -3.82
C HIS A 103 12.74 34.97 -3.34
N MET A 104 12.23 33.84 -2.85
CA MET A 104 11.04 33.79 -2.02
C MET A 104 11.30 34.71 -0.82
N ARG A 105 10.70 35.90 -0.83
CA ARG A 105 10.77 36.81 0.31
C ARG A 105 9.89 36.19 1.40
N PRO A 106 10.45 35.77 2.56
CA PRO A 106 9.64 35.15 3.59
C PRO A 106 8.56 36.16 4.04
N PRO A 107 7.30 35.74 4.14
CA PRO A 107 6.26 36.60 4.69
C PRO A 107 6.68 36.97 6.12
N THR A 108 6.71 38.27 6.42
CA THR A 108 7.11 38.83 7.74
C THR A 108 6.05 38.61 8.82
N THR A 109 5.09 37.72 8.60
CA THR A 109 4.15 37.28 9.61
C THR A 109 4.90 36.43 10.62
N SER A 110 5.18 37.04 11.78
CA SER A 110 5.63 36.35 12.99
C SER A 110 4.70 35.17 13.29
N LEU A 111 5.10 33.95 12.91
CA LEU A 111 4.34 32.73 13.18
C LEU A 111 4.31 32.48 14.70
N SER A 112 3.10 32.31 15.23
CA SER A 112 2.85 32.14 16.67
C SER A 112 3.69 31.04 17.31
N ASP A 113 3.98 31.17 18.61
CA ASP A 113 4.65 30.14 19.42
C ASP A 113 3.71 29.00 19.87
N ARG A 114 2.42 29.16 19.63
CA ARG A 114 1.36 28.27 20.10
C ARG A 114 0.25 28.15 19.07
N VAL A 115 -0.49 27.06 19.16
CA VAL A 115 -1.70 26.85 18.36
C VAL A 115 -2.77 27.86 18.79
N THR A 116 -3.36 28.59 17.85
CA THR A 116 -4.37 29.63 18.12
C THR A 116 -5.77 29.27 17.60
N HIS A 117 -5.88 28.24 16.77
CA HIS A 117 -7.15 27.68 16.32
C HIS A 117 -7.43 26.30 16.92
N SER A 118 -8.71 25.98 17.17
CA SER A 118 -9.08 24.66 17.70
C SER A 118 -8.80 23.54 16.70
N PRO A 119 -8.59 22.29 17.19
CA PRO A 119 -8.40 21.13 16.31
C PRO A 119 -9.48 20.97 15.25
N SER A 120 -10.76 21.20 15.59
CA SER A 120 -11.87 21.09 14.63
C SER A 120 -11.73 22.07 13.45
N VAL A 121 -11.33 23.32 13.73
CA VAL A 121 -11.13 24.35 12.71
C VAL A 121 -9.93 24.00 11.84
N LEU A 122 -8.79 23.67 12.44
CA LEU A 122 -7.57 23.35 11.69
C LEU A 122 -7.75 22.13 10.78
N LEU A 123 -8.33 21.05 11.31
CA LEU A 123 -8.57 19.83 10.53
C LEU A 123 -9.66 20.06 9.47
N GLY A 124 -10.70 20.85 9.78
CA GLY A 124 -11.72 21.26 8.81
C GLY A 124 -11.11 21.96 7.60
N ARG A 125 -10.15 22.86 7.84
CA ARG A 125 -9.41 23.52 6.77
C ARG A 125 -8.46 22.58 6.05
N LEU A 126 -7.68 21.78 6.77
CA LEU A 126 -6.71 20.83 6.20
C LEU A 126 -7.37 19.82 5.25
N PHE A 127 -8.54 19.30 5.60
CA PHE A 127 -9.26 18.31 4.76
C PHE A 127 -10.14 18.93 3.68
N SER A 128 -10.20 20.26 3.58
CA SER A 128 -10.75 20.90 2.39
C SER A 128 -9.83 20.75 1.17
N PHE A 129 -8.54 20.44 1.39
CA PHE A 129 -7.59 20.11 0.33
C PHE A 129 -7.77 18.67 -0.18
N GLN A 130 -7.55 18.48 -1.48
CA GLN A 130 -7.64 17.16 -2.10
C GLN A 130 -6.48 16.25 -1.63
N GLY A 131 -6.82 15.17 -0.94
CA GLY A 131 -5.83 14.22 -0.44
C GLY A 131 -5.59 12.98 -1.31
N VAL A 132 -4.75 12.08 -0.80
CA VAL A 132 -4.49 10.75 -1.37
C VAL A 132 -4.46 9.70 -0.28
N HIS A 133 -5.02 8.53 -0.56
CA HIS A 133 -4.99 7.42 0.40
C HIS A 133 -3.72 6.58 0.20
N LEU A 134 -2.98 6.38 1.29
CA LEU A 134 -1.95 5.38 1.41
C LEU A 134 -2.57 4.16 2.08
N ILE A 135 -3.13 3.24 1.27
CA ILE A 135 -3.83 2.06 1.76
C ILE A 135 -2.85 1.02 2.28
N ASP A 136 -1.79 0.76 1.53
CA ASP A 136 -0.71 -0.11 1.96
C ASP A 136 0.53 0.77 2.22
N PRO A 137 0.98 0.92 3.48
CA PRO A 137 2.17 1.68 3.82
C PRO A 137 3.44 1.19 3.12
N ASP A 138 3.41 -0.01 2.55
CA ASP A 138 4.50 -0.60 1.81
C ASP A 138 4.42 -0.38 0.28
N ASP A 139 3.27 0.05 -0.24
CA ASP A 139 3.06 0.43 -1.64
C ASP A 139 2.87 1.95 -1.76
N MET A 140 4.01 2.66 -1.75
CA MET A 140 4.04 4.12 -1.78
C MET A 140 3.93 4.73 -3.19
N GLU A 141 3.88 3.91 -4.25
CA GLU A 141 4.05 4.39 -5.63
C GLU A 141 3.00 5.44 -5.99
N SER A 142 1.73 5.22 -5.60
CA SER A 142 0.64 6.16 -5.88
C SER A 142 0.82 7.52 -5.18
N VAL A 143 1.32 7.52 -3.94
CA VAL A 143 1.57 8.74 -3.15
C VAL A 143 2.79 9.47 -3.70
N VAL A 144 3.88 8.74 -3.95
CA VAL A 144 5.11 9.29 -4.55
C VAL A 144 4.81 9.92 -5.89
N GLN A 145 4.05 9.25 -6.75
CA GLN A 145 3.68 9.78 -8.06
C GLN A 145 2.86 11.07 -7.93
N LYS A 146 1.90 11.15 -7.00
CA LYS A 146 1.15 12.39 -6.76
C LYS A 146 2.03 13.52 -6.24
N ILE A 147 2.97 13.23 -5.35
CA ILE A 147 3.93 14.24 -4.86
C ILE A 147 4.79 14.73 -6.03
N CYS A 148 5.37 13.83 -6.83
CA CYS A 148 6.17 14.19 -8.00
C CYS A 148 5.39 15.04 -9.02
N LEU A 149 4.11 14.73 -9.24
CA LEU A 149 3.24 15.53 -10.11
C LEU A 149 2.98 16.93 -9.54
N ALA A 150 2.77 17.03 -8.22
CA ALA A 150 2.56 18.32 -7.55
C ALA A 150 3.84 19.16 -7.55
N THR A 151 5.00 18.58 -7.23
CA THR A 151 6.27 19.32 -7.15
C THR A 151 6.85 19.65 -8.52
N GLY A 152 6.58 18.81 -9.51
CA GLY A 152 7.28 18.78 -10.79
C GLY A 152 8.73 18.31 -10.63
N PRO A 153 9.60 18.56 -11.64
CA PRO A 153 11.03 18.35 -11.52
C PRO A 153 11.61 19.15 -10.35
N SER A 154 12.55 18.56 -9.61
CA SER A 154 13.20 19.24 -8.49
C SER A 154 13.88 20.52 -8.97
N ARG A 155 13.76 21.58 -8.16
CA ARG A 155 14.47 22.86 -8.35
C ARG A 155 15.15 23.32 -7.05
N CYS A 156 15.25 22.41 -6.10
CA CYS A 156 15.71 22.68 -4.74
C CYS A 156 17.08 22.03 -4.52
N ASP A 157 17.85 22.58 -3.59
CA ASP A 157 19.20 22.10 -3.25
C ASP A 157 19.21 21.07 -2.11
N GLY A 158 18.14 21.01 -1.31
CA GLY A 158 18.05 20.15 -0.13
C GLY A 158 18.87 20.60 1.08
N ASP A 159 19.55 21.74 0.98
CA ASP A 159 20.33 22.34 2.07
C ASP A 159 19.60 23.56 2.65
N VAL A 160 19.07 24.41 1.76
CA VAL A 160 18.34 25.64 2.10
C VAL A 160 16.90 25.54 1.66
N THR A 161 16.65 24.96 0.49
CA THR A 161 15.32 24.86 -0.15
C THR A 161 14.90 23.41 -0.32
N TYR A 162 13.60 23.16 -0.25
CA TYR A 162 13.04 21.81 -0.24
C TYR A 162 11.85 21.69 -1.20
N ASP A 163 11.72 20.53 -1.84
CA ASP A 163 10.59 20.27 -2.73
C ASP A 163 9.30 20.07 -1.92
N CYS A 164 9.41 19.43 -0.75
CA CYS A 164 8.29 19.27 0.17
C CYS A 164 8.71 19.16 1.64
N PHE A 165 7.79 19.52 2.54
CA PHE A 165 7.88 19.30 3.98
C PHE A 165 7.02 18.10 4.38
N LEU A 166 7.59 17.13 5.08
CA LEU A 166 6.88 15.93 5.54
C LEU A 166 6.46 16.09 7.00
N ASN A 167 5.18 16.40 7.24
CA ASN A 167 4.58 16.42 8.57
C ASN A 167 4.02 15.03 8.93
N TYR A 168 4.25 14.60 10.18
CA TYR A 168 3.82 13.29 10.66
C TYR A 168 3.72 13.26 12.19
N ARG A 169 2.90 12.35 12.75
CA ARG A 169 2.94 12.09 14.19
C ARG A 169 4.00 11.02 14.47
N VAL A 170 5.00 11.37 15.29
CA VAL A 170 6.08 10.43 15.65
C VAL A 170 5.56 9.13 16.28
N ALA A 171 4.46 9.19 17.01
CA ALA A 171 3.89 8.02 17.68
C ALA A 171 3.27 6.99 16.72
N SER A 172 2.87 7.39 15.51
CA SER A 172 2.06 6.54 14.61
C SER A 172 2.59 6.47 13.17
N GLU A 173 3.10 7.57 12.59
CA GLU A 173 3.53 7.59 11.18
C GLU A 173 5.05 7.63 10.98
N LYS A 174 5.86 7.50 12.03
CA LYS A 174 7.33 7.63 11.92
C LYS A 174 7.92 6.75 10.81
N ASP A 175 7.57 5.47 10.78
CA ASP A 175 8.14 4.54 9.81
C ASP A 175 7.65 4.84 8.38
N VAL A 176 6.42 5.34 8.24
CA VAL A 176 5.86 5.77 6.95
C VAL A 176 6.56 7.03 6.46
N ALA A 177 6.78 8.01 7.33
CA ALA A 177 7.49 9.24 6.99
C ALA A 177 8.93 8.98 6.54
N GLU A 178 9.66 8.13 7.26
CA GLU A 178 11.04 7.74 6.91
C GLU A 178 11.10 6.99 5.57
N LYS A 179 10.17 6.05 5.32
CA LYS A 179 10.08 5.38 4.01
C LYS A 179 9.75 6.37 2.89
N LEU A 180 8.76 7.23 3.07
CA LEU A 180 8.35 8.21 2.06
C LEU A 180 9.50 9.15 1.72
N TYR A 181 10.23 9.63 2.74
CA TYR A 181 11.45 10.43 2.56
C TYR A 181 12.44 9.73 1.62
N LEU A 182 12.76 8.45 1.89
CA LEU A 182 13.70 7.69 1.07
C LEU A 182 13.19 7.50 -0.37
N TYR A 183 11.90 7.17 -0.56
CA TYR A 183 11.32 7.04 -1.90
C TYR A 183 11.43 8.35 -2.70
N LEU A 184 11.10 9.49 -2.09
CA LEU A 184 11.20 10.79 -2.76
C LEU A 184 12.66 11.13 -3.12
N ARG A 185 13.64 10.78 -2.26
CA ARG A 185 15.07 10.94 -2.57
C ARG A 185 15.49 10.10 -3.79
N THR A 186 14.98 8.87 -3.93
CA THR A 186 15.27 8.05 -5.14
C THR A 186 14.68 8.64 -6.42
N ARG A 187 13.66 9.51 -6.31
CA ARG A 187 13.10 10.30 -7.42
C ARG A 187 13.77 11.67 -7.59
N GLN A 188 14.94 11.88 -6.98
CA GLN A 188 15.72 13.12 -7.05
C GLN A 188 14.98 14.35 -6.51
N LEU A 189 14.02 14.16 -5.60
CA LEU A 189 13.41 15.24 -4.84
C LEU A 189 14.15 15.48 -3.53
N HIS A 190 13.99 16.68 -2.97
CA HIS A 190 14.61 17.14 -1.74
C HIS A 190 13.55 17.36 -0.65
N PRO A 191 13.02 16.29 -0.03
CA PRO A 191 12.09 16.42 1.10
C PRO A 191 12.80 16.93 2.37
N PHE A 192 12.09 17.73 3.17
CA PHE A 192 12.45 18.06 4.54
C PHE A 192 11.70 17.12 5.50
N LEU A 193 12.45 16.49 6.41
CA LEU A 193 11.90 15.66 7.48
C LEU A 193 12.67 15.99 8.76
N ASP A 194 11.99 16.51 9.79
CA ASP A 194 12.62 17.02 11.03
C ASP A 194 13.75 16.14 11.55
N ARG A 195 13.50 14.85 11.71
CA ARG A 195 14.47 13.87 12.23
C ARG A 195 15.75 13.75 11.39
N MET A 196 15.66 14.01 10.09
CA MET A 196 16.77 13.88 9.12
C MET A 196 17.40 15.23 8.77
N SER A 197 16.66 16.34 8.90
CA SER A 197 17.03 17.64 8.36
C SER A 197 17.37 18.70 9.43
N LEU A 198 17.00 18.47 10.70
CA LEU A 198 17.34 19.39 11.80
C LEU A 198 18.82 19.27 12.20
N LYS A 199 19.45 20.41 12.48
CA LYS A 199 20.85 20.43 12.94
C LYS A 199 20.93 20.07 14.43
N ASN A 200 21.98 19.36 14.82
CA ASN A 200 22.22 19.04 16.23
C ASN A 200 22.29 20.33 17.06
N GLY A 201 21.43 20.46 18.07
CA GLY A 201 21.38 21.60 18.98
C GLY A 201 20.54 22.79 18.48
N GLU A 202 19.94 22.70 17.30
CA GLU A 202 19.01 23.71 16.80
C GLU A 202 17.66 23.65 17.56
N PRO A 203 17.08 24.80 17.96
CA PRO A 203 15.72 24.83 18.49
C PRO A 203 14.75 24.24 17.46
N TRP A 204 13.99 23.22 17.85
CA TRP A 204 13.06 22.52 16.97
C TRP A 204 12.14 23.49 16.21
N LYS A 205 11.62 24.52 16.90
CA LYS A 205 10.73 25.53 16.31
C LYS A 205 11.37 26.24 15.12
N ASP A 206 12.59 26.74 15.30
CA ASP A 206 13.31 27.48 14.27
C ASP A 206 13.65 26.58 13.08
N GLY A 207 14.01 25.33 13.36
CA GLY A 207 14.35 24.36 12.35
C GLY A 207 13.16 23.90 11.51
N PHE A 208 12.01 23.58 12.12
CA PHE A 208 10.82 23.18 11.36
C PHE A 208 10.25 24.38 10.59
N LEU A 209 10.22 25.58 11.19
CA LEU A 209 9.73 26.78 10.51
C LEU A 209 10.58 27.11 9.28
N ARG A 210 11.91 26.96 9.38
CA ARG A 210 12.78 27.04 8.20
C ARG A 210 12.41 25.97 7.17
N GLY A 211 12.34 24.71 7.57
CA GLY A 211 11.99 23.62 6.65
C GLY A 211 10.67 23.89 5.92
N LEU A 212 9.65 24.32 6.66
CA LEU A 212 8.31 24.60 6.14
C LEU A 212 8.29 25.80 5.20
N THR A 213 8.88 26.94 5.61
CA THR A 213 8.90 28.18 4.81
C THR A 213 9.79 28.08 3.57
N GLN A 214 10.74 27.15 3.56
CA GLN A 214 11.59 26.87 2.40
C GLN A 214 11.10 25.67 1.57
N SER A 215 9.94 25.11 1.92
CA SER A 215 9.27 24.06 1.16
C SER A 215 8.20 24.63 0.24
N ARG A 216 7.99 23.98 -0.90
CA ARG A 216 6.95 24.37 -1.87
C ARG A 216 5.63 23.60 -1.69
N LEU A 217 5.71 22.45 -1.04
CA LEU A 217 4.60 21.54 -0.80
C LEU A 217 4.63 21.07 0.65
N PHE A 218 3.51 21.17 1.35
CA PHE A 218 3.32 20.56 2.66
C PHE A 218 2.59 19.23 2.52
N VAL A 219 3.23 18.15 2.95
CA VAL A 219 2.66 16.79 2.93
C VAL A 219 2.29 16.40 4.35
N ALA A 220 0.99 16.33 4.63
CA ALA A 220 0.46 15.96 5.95
C ALA A 220 0.15 14.47 5.99
N LEU A 221 0.92 13.67 6.74
CA LEU A 221 0.59 12.27 6.97
C LEU A 221 -0.47 12.16 8.07
N VAL A 222 -1.66 11.68 7.70
CA VAL A 222 -2.83 11.66 8.57
C VAL A 222 -3.34 10.23 8.70
N SER A 223 -3.35 9.69 9.91
CA SER A 223 -4.02 8.44 10.26
C SER A 223 -5.05 8.67 11.37
N ASP A 224 -5.89 7.67 11.64
CA ASP A 224 -6.80 7.72 12.78
C ASP A 224 -6.04 7.86 14.12
N ALA A 225 -4.91 7.15 14.25
CA ALA A 225 -4.04 7.22 15.41
C ALA A 225 -3.36 8.59 15.55
N ALA A 226 -2.98 9.22 14.43
CA ALA A 226 -2.35 10.55 14.43
C ALA A 226 -3.27 11.63 15.02
N LEU A 227 -4.57 11.47 14.78
CA LEU A 227 -5.62 12.41 15.17
C LEU A 227 -6.29 12.05 16.50
N ALA A 228 -6.00 10.90 17.10
CA ALA A 228 -6.62 10.47 18.36
C ALA A 228 -6.52 11.54 19.46
N ARG A 229 -5.36 12.22 19.57
CA ARG A 229 -5.17 13.32 20.52
C ARG A 229 -6.04 14.53 20.20
N CYS A 230 -6.24 14.87 18.93
CA CYS A 230 -7.05 16.01 18.49
C CYS A 230 -8.54 15.88 18.84
N ARG A 231 -8.99 14.67 19.22
CA ARG A 231 -10.36 14.38 19.65
C ARG A 231 -10.56 14.51 21.16
N ASP A 232 -9.48 14.49 21.94
CA ASP A 232 -9.57 14.52 23.40
C ASP A 232 -9.71 15.96 23.92
N ASP A 233 -10.89 16.29 24.43
CA ASP A 233 -11.20 17.58 25.04
C ASP A 233 -10.42 17.86 26.33
N ASN A 234 -9.74 16.87 26.91
CA ASN A 234 -9.01 17.02 28.17
C ASN A 234 -7.53 17.34 27.98
N ILE A 235 -7.06 17.42 26.73
CA ILE A 235 -5.67 17.71 26.40
C ILE A 235 -5.51 19.21 26.08
N ASP A 236 -4.40 19.80 26.52
CA ASP A 236 -3.97 21.12 26.06
C ASP A 236 -3.42 21.01 24.63
N HIS A 237 -4.21 21.48 23.67
CA HIS A 237 -3.85 21.49 22.25
C HIS A 237 -2.93 22.67 21.87
N THR A 238 -2.76 23.66 22.75
CA THR A 238 -1.96 24.87 22.44
C THR A 238 -0.47 24.59 22.27
N THR A 239 -0.01 23.44 22.78
CA THR A 239 1.38 22.96 22.70
C THR A 239 1.54 21.75 21.77
N ASP A 240 0.53 21.40 20.97
CA ASP A 240 0.64 20.27 20.04
C ASP A 240 1.44 20.68 18.79
N ASN A 241 2.64 20.11 18.65
CA ASN A 241 3.55 20.40 17.55
C ASN A 241 2.93 20.17 16.16
N VAL A 242 2.16 19.10 15.98
CA VAL A 242 1.56 18.78 14.67
C VAL A 242 0.47 19.79 14.32
N LEU A 243 -0.35 20.18 15.30
CA LEU A 243 -1.35 21.24 15.08
C LEU A 243 -0.69 22.59 14.80
N LEU A 244 0.44 22.91 15.45
CA LEU A 244 1.20 24.12 15.18
C LEU A 244 1.76 24.13 13.76
N GLU A 245 2.26 23.00 13.28
CA GLU A 245 2.72 22.84 11.90
C GLU A 245 1.57 22.97 10.90
N TYR A 246 0.40 22.37 11.17
CA TYR A 246 -0.81 22.54 10.34
C TYR A 246 -1.25 24.00 10.25
N GLU A 247 -1.33 24.68 11.38
CA GLU A 247 -1.71 26.09 11.43
C GLU A 247 -0.72 26.97 10.66
N SER A 248 0.58 26.70 10.83
CA SER A 248 1.64 27.41 10.11
C SER A 248 1.55 27.17 8.59
N ALA A 249 1.35 25.93 8.16
CA ALA A 249 1.21 25.58 6.75
C ALA A 249 -0.03 26.21 6.12
N LEU A 250 -1.16 26.22 6.82
CA LEU A 250 -2.40 26.87 6.38
C LEU A 250 -2.21 28.39 6.25
N ALA A 251 -1.53 29.02 7.21
CA ALA A 251 -1.24 30.46 7.14
C ALA A 251 -0.32 30.82 5.97
N ILE A 252 0.64 29.94 5.63
CA ILE A 252 1.49 30.13 4.44
C ILE A 252 0.66 29.95 3.17
N ALA A 253 -0.18 28.92 3.08
CA ALA A 253 -1.07 28.71 1.92
C ALA A 253 -2.05 29.88 1.69
N ASP A 254 -2.54 30.50 2.77
CA ASP A 254 -3.39 31.70 2.69
C ASP A 254 -2.64 32.91 2.14
N ALA A 255 -1.33 33.01 2.41
CA ALA A 255 -0.49 34.12 2.00
C ALA A 255 0.17 33.93 0.62
N ASP A 256 0.44 32.67 0.23
CA ASP A 256 1.11 32.29 -1.01
C ASP A 256 0.31 31.20 -1.75
N PRO A 257 -0.43 31.55 -2.82
CA PRO A 257 -1.16 30.59 -3.64
C PRO A 257 -0.30 29.53 -4.33
N ALA A 258 1.03 29.74 -4.43
CA ALA A 258 1.94 28.75 -4.98
C ALA A 258 2.32 27.64 -3.97
N PHE A 259 2.08 27.88 -2.67
CA PHE A 259 2.31 26.89 -1.63
C PHE A 259 1.16 25.88 -1.58
N MET A 260 1.47 24.60 -1.80
CA MET A 260 0.47 23.55 -1.87
C MET A 260 0.41 22.75 -0.57
N ILE A 261 -0.78 22.24 -0.24
CA ILE A 261 -1.00 21.31 0.86
C ILE A 261 -1.56 20.00 0.27
N LEU A 262 -0.95 18.88 0.62
CA LEU A 262 -1.35 17.54 0.20
C LEU A 262 -1.53 16.62 1.43
N PRO A 263 -2.78 16.39 1.86
CA PRO A 263 -3.08 15.37 2.86
C PRO A 263 -2.83 13.96 2.30
N VAL A 264 -2.11 13.13 3.06
CA VAL A 264 -1.90 11.70 2.77
C VAL A 264 -2.57 10.90 3.87
N TYR A 265 -3.68 10.26 3.52
CA TYR A 265 -4.50 9.48 4.44
C TYR A 265 -3.93 8.06 4.60
N VAL A 266 -3.21 7.84 5.69
CA VAL A 266 -2.57 6.57 6.03
C VAL A 266 -3.61 5.62 6.62
N ALA A 267 -3.77 4.45 5.99
CA ALA A 267 -4.67 3.41 6.47
C ALA A 267 -4.17 2.77 7.77
N ALA A 268 -5.11 2.33 8.61
CA ALA A 268 -4.82 1.59 9.82
C ALA A 268 -4.67 0.09 9.51
N GLU A 269 -3.66 -0.56 10.08
CA GLU A 269 -3.52 -2.02 9.99
C GLU A 269 -4.53 -2.70 10.93
N ILE A 270 -5.22 -3.73 10.44
CA ILE A 270 -6.13 -4.55 11.26
C ILE A 270 -5.46 -5.87 11.64
N SER A 271 -5.79 -6.38 12.83
CA SER A 271 -5.25 -7.62 13.42
C SER A 271 -5.47 -8.90 12.60
N SER A 272 -6.17 -8.84 11.47
CA SER A 272 -6.32 -9.92 10.50
C SER A 272 -5.39 -9.82 9.27
N GLY A 273 -4.45 -8.86 9.23
CA GLY A 273 -3.49 -8.71 8.14
C GLY A 273 -4.03 -7.89 6.96
N GLY A 274 -4.98 -7.00 7.23
CA GLY A 274 -5.56 -6.06 6.27
C GLY A 274 -5.27 -4.61 6.62
N PHE A 275 -5.72 -3.70 5.76
CA PHE A 275 -5.69 -2.27 6.03
C PHE A 275 -7.11 -1.71 5.94
N VAL A 276 -7.50 -0.95 6.96
CA VAL A 276 -8.72 -0.15 6.95
C VAL A 276 -8.34 1.23 6.45
N LYS A 277 -8.86 1.56 5.28
CA LYS A 277 -8.74 2.91 4.70
C LYS A 277 -9.14 3.93 5.75
N PHE A 278 -8.41 5.04 5.83
CA PHE A 278 -8.83 6.18 6.63
C PHE A 278 -10.23 6.62 6.18
N GLN A 279 -11.22 6.46 7.07
CA GLN A 279 -12.61 6.83 6.84
C GLN A 279 -12.97 8.05 7.68
N ASP A 280 -13.98 8.77 7.21
CA ASP A 280 -14.76 9.76 7.95
C ASP A 280 -13.98 10.87 8.63
N PHE A 281 -13.77 11.94 7.87
CA PHE A 281 -13.54 13.24 8.47
C PHE A 281 -14.89 13.94 8.74
N SER A 282 -15.20 14.14 10.03
CA SER A 282 -16.19 15.11 10.47
C SER A 282 -15.52 16.09 11.43
N PRO A 283 -15.55 17.42 11.18
CA PRO A 283 -15.02 18.41 12.11
C PRO A 283 -15.60 18.28 13.52
N GLU A 284 -16.83 17.78 13.63
CA GLU A 284 -17.58 17.62 14.88
C GLU A 284 -16.99 16.55 15.81
N HIS A 285 -16.16 15.65 15.27
CA HIS A 285 -15.48 14.62 16.07
C HIS A 285 -14.20 15.12 16.74
N TYR A 286 -13.79 16.37 16.50
CA TYR A 286 -12.56 16.95 17.02
C TYR A 286 -12.85 18.08 17.99
N SER A 287 -11.92 18.32 18.91
CA SER A 287 -12.13 19.27 19.99
C SER A 287 -12.49 20.65 19.42
N PRO A 288 -13.68 21.21 19.76
CA PRO A 288 -14.15 22.46 19.18
C PRO A 288 -13.48 23.69 19.81
N MET A 289 -12.81 23.52 20.95
CA MET A 289 -12.23 24.62 21.73
C MET A 289 -10.75 24.37 22.01
N LEU A 290 -9.95 25.43 22.00
CA LEU A 290 -8.64 25.41 22.65
C LEU A 290 -8.85 25.54 24.16
N ARG A 291 -8.60 24.47 24.91
CA ARG A 291 -8.54 24.56 26.36
C ARG A 291 -7.13 25.00 26.77
N PRO A 292 -6.97 26.15 27.47
CA PRO A 292 -5.69 26.46 28.09
C PRO A 292 -5.37 25.38 29.13
N ALA A 293 -4.07 25.09 29.34
CA ALA A 293 -3.63 24.20 30.40
C ALA A 293 -4.38 24.52 31.71
N LEU A 294 -5.12 23.54 32.23
CA LEU A 294 -5.66 23.63 33.58
C LEU A 294 -4.47 23.94 34.49
N PRO A 295 -4.54 25.01 35.32
CA PRO A 295 -3.48 25.26 36.30
C PRO A 295 -3.30 23.97 37.11
N PRO A 296 -2.05 23.54 37.35
CA PRO A 296 -1.80 22.29 38.05
C PRO A 296 -2.64 22.31 39.33
N LEU A 297 -3.53 21.32 39.47
CA LEU A 297 -4.35 21.14 40.67
C LEU A 297 -3.39 21.23 41.85
N ALA A 298 -3.56 22.27 42.68
CA ALA A 298 -2.79 22.41 43.90
C ALA A 298 -3.04 21.14 44.70
N MET A 299 -2.04 20.24 44.69
CA MET A 299 -2.06 19.03 45.50
C MET A 299 -2.29 19.51 46.94
N PRO A 300 -3.35 19.04 47.63
CA PRO A 300 -3.51 19.33 49.03
C PRO A 300 -2.22 18.92 49.75
N ASP A 301 -1.67 19.82 50.55
CA ASP A 301 -0.48 19.60 51.39
C ASP A 301 -0.67 18.39 52.31
N LEU A 302 -0.44 17.20 51.78
CA LEU A 302 -0.34 15.97 52.56
C LEU A 302 1.09 15.84 53.03
N VAL A 303 1.35 16.57 54.12
CA VAL A 303 2.25 16.24 55.22
C VAL A 303 3.60 15.65 54.79
N MET A 304 4.52 16.56 54.45
CA MET A 304 5.94 16.30 54.54
C MET A 304 6.34 16.26 56.04
N GLN A 305 6.35 15.09 56.68
CA GLN A 305 7.08 14.90 57.93
C GLN A 305 7.88 13.58 57.97
N LYS A 306 9.20 13.79 57.90
CA LYS A 306 10.18 13.29 58.88
C LYS A 306 10.66 11.83 58.74
N ARG A 307 11.80 11.66 58.06
CA ARG A 307 13.05 11.21 58.74
C ARG A 307 14.28 11.27 57.83
N ARG A 308 15.13 12.26 58.11
CA ARG A 308 16.59 12.21 57.88
C ARG A 308 17.25 11.97 59.24
N GLN A 309 18.01 10.89 59.38
CA GLN A 309 19.19 10.77 60.25
C GLN A 309 19.90 9.46 59.88
N SER A 310 20.94 9.52 59.04
CA SER A 310 22.36 9.57 59.43
C SER A 310 22.88 8.27 60.06
N ASN A 311 23.75 7.53 59.37
CA ASN A 311 25.12 7.36 59.85
C ASN A 311 26.07 6.83 58.78
N LYS A 312 27.29 7.36 58.83
CA LYS A 312 28.49 7.00 58.08
C LYS A 312 29.23 5.84 58.79
N ASP A 313 29.96 5.09 57.98
CA ASP A 313 31.25 4.41 58.21
C ASP A 313 31.43 3.53 59.46
N TYR A 314 31.70 2.23 59.27
CA TYR A 314 32.78 1.50 59.97
C TYR A 314 33.24 0.26 59.19
N VAL A 315 34.50 -0.07 59.43
CA VAL A 315 35.45 -0.87 58.65
C VAL A 315 35.49 -2.35 59.07
N ALA A 316 35.73 -3.21 58.07
CA ALA A 316 36.46 -4.49 58.01
C ALA A 316 36.32 -5.64 59.04
N ALA A 317 36.41 -6.83 58.44
CA ALA A 317 37.05 -8.07 58.89
C ALA A 317 36.28 -9.00 59.84
N HIS A 318 35.92 -10.20 59.36
CA HIS A 318 36.62 -11.43 59.74
C HIS A 318 36.14 -12.66 58.95
N SER A 319 37.13 -13.44 58.55
CA SER A 319 37.07 -14.78 57.98
C SER A 319 36.53 -15.79 58.98
N LYS A 320 35.81 -16.84 58.52
CA LYS A 320 36.23 -18.24 58.72
C LYS A 320 35.30 -19.26 58.07
N ASP A 321 35.98 -20.28 57.56
CA ASP A 321 35.55 -21.56 57.02
C ASP A 321 34.48 -22.30 57.83
N MET A 322 33.59 -23.03 57.13
CA MET A 322 33.41 -24.47 57.38
C MET A 322 32.61 -25.15 56.25
N GLU A 323 33.33 -26.01 55.52
CA GLU A 323 33.01 -27.37 55.05
C GLU A 323 31.54 -27.83 54.84
N ARG A 324 31.24 -28.12 53.56
CA ARG A 324 30.55 -29.29 52.95
C ARG A 324 29.97 -30.40 53.88
N PRO A 325 28.90 -31.14 53.49
CA PRO A 325 28.86 -31.82 52.18
C PRO A 325 27.51 -31.98 51.45
N ARG A 326 27.68 -32.30 50.16
CA ARG A 326 26.69 -32.71 49.16
C ARG A 326 25.91 -33.96 49.57
N ARG A 327 24.61 -33.99 49.25
CA ARG A 327 23.92 -35.22 48.85
C ARG A 327 23.03 -34.94 47.63
N HIS A 328 23.20 -35.78 46.62
CA HIS A 328 22.31 -35.95 45.49
C HIS A 328 20.94 -36.47 45.94
N SER A 329 19.87 -35.99 45.32
CA SER A 329 18.69 -36.82 45.02
C SER A 329 17.92 -36.17 43.89
N ASP A 330 17.74 -36.92 42.81
CA ASP A 330 16.73 -36.71 41.79
C ASP A 330 15.32 -36.71 42.39
N CYS A 331 14.41 -35.97 41.76
CA CYS A 331 13.03 -36.40 41.46
C CYS A 331 12.28 -35.28 40.72
N ASP A 332 11.83 -35.63 39.51
CA ASP A 332 10.79 -34.97 38.73
C ASP A 332 9.45 -34.84 39.49
N ALA A 333 8.80 -33.68 39.41
CA ALA A 333 7.34 -33.53 39.26
C ALA A 333 6.90 -32.05 39.10
N GLN A 334 6.40 -31.73 37.91
CA GLN A 334 5.17 -30.96 37.59
C GLN A 334 4.86 -29.60 38.29
N ARG A 335 5.03 -28.51 37.51
CA ARG A 335 4.14 -27.31 37.28
C ARG A 335 3.79 -26.35 38.45
N PRO A 336 3.45 -25.06 38.15
CA PRO A 336 4.24 -23.96 37.56
C PRO A 336 4.36 -22.73 38.52
N PRO A 337 5.24 -21.75 38.27
CA PRO A 337 5.06 -20.42 38.84
C PRO A 337 4.96 -19.32 37.76
N THR A 338 3.84 -18.61 37.84
CA THR A 338 3.67 -17.15 37.84
C THR A 338 4.74 -16.26 37.20
N ALA A 339 4.23 -15.39 36.32
CA ALA A 339 4.84 -14.24 35.69
C ALA A 339 5.72 -13.36 36.60
N THR A 340 6.84 -12.87 36.05
CA THR A 340 7.19 -11.44 35.92
C THR A 340 8.57 -11.24 35.27
N THR A 341 8.74 -10.11 34.58
CA THR A 341 9.95 -9.56 33.93
C THR A 341 10.28 -10.20 32.56
N ASP A 342 9.86 -9.67 31.40
CA ASP A 342 9.77 -8.27 30.94
C ASP A 342 11.04 -7.48 31.20
N ILE A 343 11.95 -7.53 30.22
CA ILE A 343 12.76 -6.44 29.64
C ILE A 343 13.59 -7.09 28.51
N ASN A 344 13.50 -6.55 27.29
CA ASN A 344 14.28 -6.91 26.08
C ASN A 344 13.72 -7.96 25.09
N ARG A 345 12.48 -7.77 24.61
CA ARG A 345 12.07 -8.34 23.31
C ARG A 345 11.08 -7.45 22.56
N LYS A 346 11.56 -6.31 22.05
CA LYS A 346 10.92 -5.59 20.92
C LYS A 346 11.84 -5.71 19.70
N LEU A 347 11.88 -6.94 19.18
CA LEU A 347 12.25 -7.25 17.80
C LEU A 347 10.95 -7.24 16.99
N SER A 348 10.92 -6.47 15.90
CA SER A 348 10.12 -6.69 14.69
C SER A 348 8.67 -7.18 14.89
N VAL A 349 7.74 -6.26 15.19
CA VAL A 349 6.28 -6.54 15.18
C VAL A 349 5.68 -6.39 13.77
N SER A 350 6.50 -6.07 12.76
CA SER A 350 6.09 -6.04 11.34
C SER A 350 6.20 -7.41 10.63
N GLU A 351 6.60 -8.47 11.34
CA GLU A 351 6.64 -9.84 10.82
C GLU A 351 5.49 -10.73 11.31
N SER A 352 4.68 -10.29 12.28
CA SER A 352 3.69 -11.16 12.95
C SER A 352 2.27 -11.12 12.39
N MET A 353 2.04 -10.49 11.24
CA MET A 353 0.72 -10.45 10.58
C MET A 353 0.59 -11.41 9.39
N GLY A 354 1.49 -12.39 9.30
CA GLY A 354 1.37 -13.46 8.33
C GLY A 354 0.25 -14.41 8.73
N ALA A 355 -0.82 -14.47 7.93
CA ALA A 355 -1.43 -15.78 7.71
C ALA A 355 -0.26 -16.73 7.42
N ASN A 356 -0.14 -17.82 8.17
CA ASN A 356 0.93 -18.79 7.99
C ASN A 356 0.80 -19.34 6.57
N VAL A 357 1.50 -18.74 5.61
CA VAL A 357 1.36 -19.00 4.18
C VAL A 357 1.58 -20.48 3.87
N PRO A 358 2.60 -21.16 4.45
CA PRO A 358 2.71 -22.61 4.39
C PRO A 358 1.46 -23.35 4.87
N ALA A 359 0.85 -22.94 5.98
CA ALA A 359 -0.38 -23.56 6.48
C ALA A 359 -1.59 -23.31 5.54
N LEU A 360 -1.71 -22.11 4.97
CA LEU A 360 -2.76 -21.80 3.98
C LEU A 360 -2.59 -22.60 2.68
N LEU A 361 -1.34 -22.75 2.20
CA LEU A 361 -1.04 -23.58 1.03
C LEU A 361 -1.35 -25.04 1.30
N ASN A 362 -1.00 -25.56 2.49
CA ASN A 362 -1.36 -26.91 2.90
C ASN A 362 -2.87 -27.10 3.02
N GLU A 363 -3.60 -26.09 3.52
CA GLU A 363 -5.06 -26.12 3.60
C GLU A 363 -5.70 -26.11 2.21
N ALA A 364 -5.15 -25.35 1.27
CA ALA A 364 -5.59 -25.34 -0.12
C ALA A 364 -5.31 -26.68 -0.83
N LEU A 365 -4.27 -27.41 -0.42
CA LEU A 365 -3.85 -28.68 -1.05
C LEU A 365 -4.38 -29.95 -0.35
N LYS A 366 -5.24 -29.85 0.66
CA LYS A 366 -5.75 -31.03 1.36
C LYS A 366 -6.38 -32.03 0.38
N MET A 367 -5.87 -33.25 0.42
CA MET A 367 -5.99 -34.26 -0.66
C MET A 367 -7.42 -34.68 -1.03
N ASP A 368 -8.41 -34.41 -0.17
CA ASP A 368 -9.79 -34.83 -0.39
C ASP A 368 -10.74 -33.69 -0.79
N ASP A 369 -10.38 -32.42 -0.57
CA ASP A 369 -11.16 -31.26 -1.00
C ASP A 369 -10.31 -29.97 -0.99
N VAL A 370 -10.19 -29.31 -2.15
CA VAL A 370 -9.48 -28.03 -2.26
C VAL A 370 -10.33 -26.96 -1.62
N SER A 371 -9.93 -26.47 -0.45
CA SER A 371 -10.69 -25.47 0.32
C SER A 371 -10.90 -24.17 -0.46
N PRO A 372 -12.14 -23.84 -0.88
CA PRO A 372 -12.42 -22.60 -1.61
C PRO A 372 -12.09 -21.35 -0.77
N ALA A 373 -12.32 -21.43 0.55
CA ALA A 373 -12.02 -20.34 1.49
C ALA A 373 -10.51 -20.06 1.61
N ALA A 374 -9.68 -21.11 1.60
CA ALA A 374 -8.23 -20.94 1.59
C ALA A 374 -7.77 -20.29 0.28
N MET A 375 -8.36 -20.70 -0.85
CA MET A 375 -8.09 -20.13 -2.17
C MET A 375 -8.48 -18.66 -2.29
N GLU A 376 -9.64 -18.26 -1.76
CA GLU A 376 -10.04 -16.85 -1.71
C GLU A 376 -9.10 -16.00 -0.85
N THR A 377 -8.65 -16.56 0.27
CA THR A 377 -7.67 -15.90 1.16
C THR A 377 -6.33 -15.72 0.44
N LEU A 378 -5.84 -16.77 -0.24
CA LEU A 378 -4.63 -16.70 -1.05
C LEU A 378 -4.76 -15.69 -2.20
N PHE A 379 -5.91 -15.62 -2.85
CA PHE A 379 -6.19 -14.61 -3.88
C PHE A 379 -6.14 -13.19 -3.32
N GLY A 380 -6.77 -12.93 -2.18
CA GLY A 380 -6.69 -11.63 -1.51
C GLY A 380 -5.27 -11.24 -1.10
N LEU A 381 -4.46 -12.20 -0.63
CA LEU A 381 -3.06 -11.97 -0.29
C LEU A 381 -2.18 -11.74 -1.51
N ALA A 382 -2.35 -12.53 -2.58
CA ALA A 382 -1.56 -12.45 -3.81
C ALA A 382 -1.75 -11.13 -4.57
N GLN A 383 -2.85 -10.41 -4.35
CA GLN A 383 -3.04 -9.06 -4.90
C GLN A 383 -1.99 -8.05 -4.41
N ARG A 384 -1.33 -8.32 -3.27
CA ARG A 384 -0.25 -7.49 -2.74
C ARG A 384 1.09 -8.06 -3.16
N SER A 385 1.89 -7.28 -3.88
CA SER A 385 3.16 -7.73 -4.49
C SER A 385 4.13 -8.36 -3.48
N LYS A 386 4.23 -7.83 -2.25
CA LYS A 386 5.07 -8.41 -1.18
C LYS A 386 4.57 -9.75 -0.67
N CYS A 387 3.26 -9.89 -0.47
CA CYS A 387 2.65 -11.15 -0.06
C CYS A 387 2.71 -12.20 -1.17
N ALA A 388 2.52 -11.80 -2.43
CA ALA A 388 2.72 -12.67 -3.58
C ALA A 388 4.13 -13.28 -3.59
N ILE A 389 5.18 -12.49 -3.32
CA ILE A 389 6.54 -13.05 -3.22
C ILE A 389 6.69 -14.02 -2.04
N LYS A 390 6.09 -13.73 -0.88
CA LYS A 390 6.09 -14.67 0.25
C LYS A 390 5.34 -15.96 -0.09
N ILE A 391 4.27 -15.88 -0.89
CA ILE A 391 3.53 -17.04 -1.40
C ILE A 391 4.39 -17.83 -2.36
N VAL A 392 5.09 -17.18 -3.29
CA VAL A 392 6.06 -17.86 -4.17
C VAL A 392 7.07 -18.63 -3.34
N GLN A 393 7.80 -17.95 -2.45
CA GLN A 393 8.84 -18.50 -1.57
C GLN A 393 8.38 -19.64 -0.64
N ALA A 394 7.07 -19.82 -0.48
CA ALA A 394 6.47 -20.88 0.32
C ALA A 394 6.00 -22.06 -0.55
N GLY A 395 6.36 -22.12 -1.83
CA GLY A 395 5.89 -23.13 -2.78
C GLY A 395 4.53 -22.83 -3.40
N GLY A 396 4.15 -21.55 -3.49
CA GLY A 396 2.82 -21.15 -4.01
C GLY A 396 2.62 -21.48 -5.49
N VAL A 397 3.67 -21.42 -6.30
CA VAL A 397 3.61 -21.74 -7.74
C VAL A 397 3.26 -23.23 -7.96
N PRO A 398 4.02 -24.21 -7.43
CA PRO A 398 3.66 -25.61 -7.57
C PRO A 398 2.30 -25.94 -6.92
N ALA A 399 1.93 -25.29 -5.83
CA ALA A 399 0.61 -25.46 -5.21
C ALA A 399 -0.54 -25.06 -6.15
N MET A 400 -0.46 -23.91 -6.82
CA MET A 400 -1.53 -23.50 -7.76
C MET A 400 -1.62 -24.43 -8.97
N LEU A 401 -0.48 -24.95 -9.45
CA LEU A 401 -0.45 -25.94 -10.52
C LEU A 401 -1.07 -27.27 -10.10
N ALA A 402 -0.83 -27.72 -8.87
CA ALA A 402 -1.47 -28.90 -8.31
C ALA A 402 -3.00 -28.73 -8.22
N VAL A 403 -3.49 -27.54 -7.83
CA VAL A 403 -4.93 -27.23 -7.82
C VAL A 403 -5.53 -27.28 -9.24
N LEU A 404 -4.83 -26.71 -10.24
CA LEU A 404 -5.29 -26.77 -11.64
C LEU A 404 -5.40 -28.22 -12.16
N GLY A 405 -4.43 -29.07 -11.81
CA GLY A 405 -4.40 -30.48 -12.17
C GLY A 405 -5.34 -31.38 -11.35
N CYS A 406 -5.91 -30.87 -10.26
CA CYS A 406 -6.75 -31.66 -9.37
C CYS A 406 -8.12 -31.95 -10.01
N GLY A 407 -8.42 -33.23 -10.25
CA GLY A 407 -9.68 -33.65 -10.90
C GLY A 407 -10.95 -33.46 -10.05
N SER A 408 -10.83 -33.42 -8.72
CA SER A 408 -11.95 -33.22 -7.79
C SER A 408 -12.27 -31.74 -7.53
N SER A 409 -11.38 -30.82 -7.92
CA SER A 409 -11.57 -29.39 -7.65
C SER A 409 -12.63 -28.76 -8.57
N SER A 410 -13.44 -27.86 -7.99
CA SER A 410 -14.47 -27.13 -8.73
C SER A 410 -13.86 -26.20 -9.79
N MET A 411 -14.62 -25.90 -10.85
CA MET A 411 -14.16 -24.99 -11.90
C MET A 411 -13.84 -23.59 -11.37
N ASP A 412 -14.62 -23.08 -10.42
CA ASP A 412 -14.40 -21.78 -9.77
C ASP A 412 -13.09 -21.77 -8.94
N THR A 413 -12.78 -22.89 -8.29
CA THR A 413 -11.53 -23.05 -7.55
C THR A 413 -10.33 -23.04 -8.47
N LYS A 414 -10.42 -23.71 -9.63
CA LYS A 414 -9.39 -23.71 -10.67
C LYS A 414 -9.22 -22.33 -11.31
N ASP A 415 -10.31 -21.60 -11.53
CA ASP A 415 -10.28 -20.21 -12.01
C ASP A 415 -9.53 -19.30 -11.03
N THR A 416 -9.82 -19.47 -9.73
CA THR A 416 -9.13 -18.74 -8.66
C THR A 416 -7.65 -19.09 -8.61
N ALA A 417 -7.29 -20.36 -8.76
CA ALA A 417 -5.89 -20.80 -8.81
C ALA A 417 -5.12 -20.20 -9.99
N ALA A 418 -5.72 -20.19 -11.18
CA ALA A 418 -5.14 -19.53 -12.35
C ALA A 418 -4.93 -18.03 -12.10
N ALA A 419 -5.92 -17.35 -11.50
CA ALA A 419 -5.83 -15.94 -11.17
C ALA A 419 -4.71 -15.65 -10.15
N VAL A 420 -4.60 -16.44 -9.07
CA VAL A 420 -3.50 -16.36 -8.10
C VAL A 420 -2.16 -16.54 -8.81
N LEU A 421 -2.01 -17.58 -9.63
CA LEU A 421 -0.78 -17.88 -10.37
C LEU A 421 -0.32 -16.69 -11.22
N SER A 422 -1.25 -15.97 -11.86
CA SER A 422 -0.93 -14.79 -12.67
C SER A 422 -0.39 -13.62 -11.84
N LEU A 423 -0.90 -13.44 -10.61
CA LEU A 423 -0.43 -12.41 -9.68
C LEU A 423 0.97 -12.75 -9.15
N LEU A 424 1.22 -14.03 -8.87
CA LEU A 424 2.54 -14.52 -8.47
C LEU A 424 3.58 -14.28 -9.57
N ALA A 425 3.26 -14.66 -10.81
CA ALA A 425 4.14 -14.48 -11.97
C ALA A 425 4.47 -12.99 -12.21
N MET A 426 3.48 -12.11 -12.11
CA MET A 426 3.68 -10.67 -12.24
C MET A 426 4.57 -10.11 -11.12
N ALA A 427 4.41 -10.58 -9.88
CA ALA A 427 5.22 -10.14 -8.75
C ALA A 427 6.70 -10.47 -8.93
N LEU A 428 7.01 -11.65 -9.50
CA LEU A 428 8.39 -12.05 -9.81
C LEU A 428 9.06 -11.11 -10.81
N VAL A 429 8.38 -10.77 -11.91
CA VAL A 429 8.93 -9.85 -12.93
C VAL A 429 9.23 -8.48 -12.34
N LYS A 430 8.38 -7.96 -11.44
CA LYS A 430 8.55 -6.64 -10.82
C LYS A 430 9.72 -6.57 -9.83
N ARG A 431 10.13 -7.71 -9.25
CA ARG A 431 11.15 -7.77 -8.21
C ARG A 431 12.39 -8.49 -8.75
N GLN A 432 13.07 -7.89 -9.72
CA GLN A 432 14.35 -8.39 -10.22
C GLN A 432 15.32 -8.57 -9.03
N GLY A 433 15.82 -9.79 -8.81
CA GLY A 433 16.98 -10.03 -7.94
C GLY A 433 16.80 -10.86 -6.67
N VAL A 434 15.70 -11.61 -6.45
CA VAL A 434 15.57 -12.45 -5.24
C VAL A 434 15.20 -13.90 -5.57
N GLY A 435 16.19 -14.81 -5.46
CA GLY A 435 16.10 -16.19 -4.95
C GLY A 435 15.07 -17.21 -5.48
N ALA A 436 14.19 -16.87 -6.41
CA ALA A 436 13.08 -17.75 -6.83
C ALA A 436 13.43 -18.74 -7.95
N ASN A 437 14.68 -18.74 -8.44
CA ASN A 437 15.10 -19.57 -9.58
C ASN A 437 14.96 -21.08 -9.33
N ALA A 438 15.02 -21.54 -8.07
CA ALA A 438 14.90 -22.96 -7.75
C ALA A 438 13.46 -23.49 -7.93
N GLU A 439 12.45 -22.70 -7.57
CA GLU A 439 11.03 -23.13 -7.60
C GLU A 439 10.44 -23.10 -9.02
N LEU A 440 10.98 -22.25 -9.89
CA LEU A 440 10.49 -22.15 -11.27
C LEU A 440 11.01 -23.28 -12.18
N GLY A 441 12.09 -23.97 -11.77
CA GLY A 441 12.57 -25.18 -12.44
C GLY A 441 11.54 -26.32 -12.41
N GLU A 442 10.74 -26.41 -11.34
CA GLU A 442 9.66 -27.40 -11.17
C GLU A 442 8.45 -27.13 -12.08
N LEU A 443 8.31 -25.88 -12.58
CA LEU A 443 7.22 -25.46 -13.47
C LEU A 443 7.19 -26.28 -14.77
N MET A 444 8.33 -26.89 -15.16
CA MET A 444 8.50 -27.61 -16.43
C MET A 444 8.87 -29.08 -16.25
N GLU A 445 8.50 -29.68 -15.12
CA GLU A 445 8.41 -31.13 -14.98
C GLU A 445 7.32 -31.71 -15.89
N ALA A 446 7.50 -32.94 -16.36
CA ALA A 446 6.60 -33.58 -17.33
C ALA A 446 5.13 -33.63 -16.85
N ASN A 447 4.91 -33.75 -15.54
CA ASN A 447 3.57 -33.73 -14.97
C ASN A 447 2.92 -32.33 -15.05
N THR A 448 3.71 -31.29 -14.77
CA THR A 448 3.26 -29.89 -14.83
C THR A 448 2.95 -29.47 -16.27
N GLU A 449 3.80 -29.85 -17.23
CA GLU A 449 3.58 -29.58 -18.65
C GLU A 449 2.23 -30.13 -19.13
N ARG A 450 1.87 -31.34 -18.69
CA ARG A 450 0.56 -31.94 -19.00
C ARG A 450 -0.60 -31.15 -18.40
N VAL A 451 -0.47 -30.68 -17.16
CA VAL A 451 -1.50 -29.83 -16.52
C VAL A 451 -1.67 -28.51 -17.28
N LEU A 452 -0.56 -27.89 -17.69
CA LEU A 452 -0.58 -26.66 -18.50
C LEU A 452 -1.29 -26.88 -19.83
N GLN A 453 -0.95 -27.96 -20.54
CA GLN A 453 -1.56 -28.31 -21.81
C GLN A 453 -3.06 -28.59 -21.66
N ASP A 454 -3.47 -29.38 -20.67
CA ASP A 454 -4.87 -29.67 -20.40
C ASP A 454 -5.64 -28.39 -20.09
N THR A 455 -5.11 -27.55 -19.19
CA THR A 455 -5.74 -26.27 -18.83
C THR A 455 -5.88 -25.33 -20.04
N LEU A 456 -4.88 -25.25 -20.92
CA LEU A 456 -4.95 -24.40 -22.11
C LEU A 456 -5.91 -24.94 -23.19
N SER A 457 -6.12 -26.26 -23.24
CA SER A 457 -6.95 -26.90 -24.26
C SER A 457 -8.41 -27.08 -23.82
N THR A 458 -8.64 -27.55 -22.60
CA THR A 458 -9.96 -27.93 -22.07
C THR A 458 -10.48 -26.99 -20.98
N GLY A 459 -9.62 -26.14 -20.40
CA GLY A 459 -9.97 -25.23 -19.32
C GLY A 459 -10.98 -24.14 -19.70
N SER A 460 -11.48 -23.43 -18.68
CA SER A 460 -12.33 -22.25 -18.86
C SER A 460 -11.56 -21.14 -19.61
N GLU A 461 -12.29 -20.20 -20.21
CA GLU A 461 -11.63 -19.02 -20.83
C GLU A 461 -10.85 -18.17 -19.81
N ILE A 462 -11.29 -18.19 -18.55
CA ILE A 462 -10.62 -17.54 -17.42
C ILE A 462 -9.29 -18.22 -17.15
N GLN A 463 -9.29 -19.55 -17.01
CA GLN A 463 -8.09 -20.36 -16.82
C GLN A 463 -7.11 -20.14 -17.96
N LYS A 464 -7.55 -20.23 -19.22
CA LYS A 464 -6.71 -20.00 -20.39
C LYS A 464 -6.07 -18.61 -20.37
N GLN A 465 -6.85 -17.57 -20.09
CA GLN A 465 -6.36 -16.19 -20.07
C GLN A 465 -5.34 -15.96 -18.96
N TYR A 466 -5.64 -16.36 -17.73
CA TYR A 466 -4.70 -16.16 -16.63
C TYR A 466 -3.46 -17.03 -16.76
N LEU A 467 -3.61 -18.26 -17.25
CA LEU A 467 -2.47 -19.14 -17.41
C LEU A 467 -1.51 -18.64 -18.48
N VAL A 468 -1.99 -18.21 -19.65
CA VAL A 468 -1.10 -17.69 -20.70
C VAL A 468 -0.38 -16.40 -20.26
N VAL A 469 -1.07 -15.53 -19.51
CA VAL A 469 -0.45 -14.33 -18.92
C VAL A 469 0.62 -14.71 -17.88
N SER A 470 0.35 -15.73 -17.07
CA SER A 470 1.33 -16.26 -16.11
C SER A 470 2.58 -16.77 -16.82
N LEU A 471 2.42 -17.60 -17.86
CA LEU A 471 3.52 -18.16 -18.64
C LEU A 471 4.33 -17.06 -19.35
N MET A 472 3.67 -16.02 -19.89
CA MET A 472 4.35 -14.84 -20.45
C MET A 472 5.26 -14.18 -19.41
N HIS A 473 4.76 -13.95 -18.19
CA HIS A 473 5.55 -13.34 -17.12
C HIS A 473 6.68 -14.25 -16.63
N PHE A 474 6.43 -15.55 -16.46
CA PHE A 474 7.49 -16.50 -16.10
C PHE A 474 8.58 -16.57 -17.17
N ALA A 475 8.22 -16.60 -18.46
CA ALA A 475 9.17 -16.57 -19.56
C ALA A 475 9.93 -15.23 -19.67
N ALA A 476 9.36 -14.12 -19.17
CA ALA A 476 10.04 -12.84 -19.05
C ALA A 476 11.02 -12.80 -17.87
N TYR A 477 10.71 -13.52 -16.79
CA TYR A 477 11.53 -13.60 -15.59
C TYR A 477 12.71 -14.58 -15.73
N ASP A 478 12.48 -15.76 -16.33
CA ASP A 478 13.47 -16.83 -16.42
C ASP A 478 13.63 -17.34 -17.86
N ALA A 479 14.86 -17.26 -18.37
CA ALA A 479 15.22 -17.71 -19.72
C ALA A 479 15.09 -19.24 -19.89
N THR A 480 15.27 -20.03 -18.82
CA THR A 480 15.14 -21.48 -18.87
C THR A 480 13.70 -21.90 -19.12
N VAL A 481 12.74 -21.28 -18.42
CA VAL A 481 11.30 -21.46 -18.67
C VAL A 481 10.96 -21.09 -20.10
N ARG A 482 11.50 -19.97 -20.61
CA ARG A 482 11.31 -19.58 -22.01
C ARG A 482 11.81 -20.63 -23.00
N SER A 483 13.01 -21.20 -22.78
CA SER A 483 13.55 -22.27 -23.64
C SER A 483 12.64 -23.49 -23.64
N ARG A 484 12.22 -23.94 -22.46
CA ARG A 484 11.36 -25.11 -22.29
C ARG A 484 10.00 -24.94 -22.94
N LEU A 485 9.38 -23.77 -22.78
CA LEU A 485 8.12 -23.45 -23.47
C LEU A 485 8.26 -23.45 -25.00
N LYS A 486 9.44 -23.14 -25.55
CA LYS A 486 9.72 -23.22 -26.99
C LYS A 486 9.95 -24.66 -27.47
N GLU A 487 10.49 -25.53 -26.62
CA GLU A 487 10.75 -26.94 -26.92
C GLU A 487 9.46 -27.78 -26.95
N SER A 488 8.46 -27.43 -26.13
CA SER A 488 7.18 -28.13 -26.05
C SER A 488 6.30 -27.89 -27.29
N THR A 489 6.21 -28.90 -28.18
CA THR A 489 5.40 -28.81 -29.41
C THR A 489 3.91 -28.62 -29.13
N GLU A 490 3.44 -29.23 -28.05
CA GLU A 490 2.05 -29.24 -27.61
C GLU A 490 1.64 -27.86 -27.08
N LEU A 491 2.45 -27.27 -26.19
CA LEU A 491 2.19 -25.92 -25.69
C LEU A 491 2.29 -24.88 -26.81
N GLN A 492 3.25 -25.03 -27.73
CA GLN A 492 3.35 -24.17 -28.91
C GLN A 492 2.09 -24.23 -29.78
N ALA A 493 1.51 -25.42 -29.97
CA ALA A 493 0.24 -25.57 -30.68
C ALA A 493 -0.92 -24.87 -29.95
N CYS A 494 -0.99 -24.98 -28.62
CA CYS A 494 -1.97 -24.25 -27.80
C CYS A 494 -1.80 -22.72 -27.94
N PHE A 495 -0.57 -22.20 -27.88
CA PHE A 495 -0.30 -20.77 -28.04
C PHE A 495 -0.66 -20.26 -29.43
N LEU A 496 -0.38 -21.02 -30.49
CA LEU A 496 -0.78 -20.66 -31.86
C LEU A 496 -2.30 -20.63 -32.02
N SER A 497 -3.00 -21.59 -31.42
CA SER A 497 -4.47 -21.62 -31.40
C SER A 497 -5.05 -20.39 -30.70
N LEU A 498 -4.56 -20.08 -29.50
CA LEU A 498 -4.98 -18.90 -28.72
C LEU A 498 -4.56 -17.57 -29.38
N ALA A 499 -3.41 -17.51 -30.05
CA ALA A 499 -2.99 -16.33 -30.81
C ALA A 499 -3.93 -16.02 -31.98
N LYS A 500 -4.62 -17.03 -32.51
CA LYS A 500 -5.58 -16.89 -33.62
C LYS A 500 -7.00 -16.61 -33.14
N ALA A 501 -7.47 -17.36 -32.15
CA ALA A 501 -8.88 -17.39 -31.74
C ALA A 501 -9.16 -16.79 -30.36
N GLY A 502 -8.13 -16.49 -29.57
CA GLY A 502 -8.27 -16.02 -28.20
C GLY A 502 -8.63 -14.54 -28.06
N SER A 503 -8.86 -14.15 -26.80
CA SER A 503 -9.06 -12.76 -26.36
C SER A 503 -7.90 -11.86 -26.78
N ILE A 504 -8.10 -10.54 -26.77
CA ILE A 504 -6.99 -9.58 -27.05
C ILE A 504 -5.81 -9.86 -26.12
N THR A 505 -6.08 -9.99 -24.81
CA THR A 505 -5.09 -10.32 -23.80
C THR A 505 -4.40 -11.65 -24.05
N GLN A 506 -5.16 -12.70 -24.39
CA GLN A 506 -4.59 -14.01 -24.72
C GLN A 506 -3.70 -13.92 -25.96
N ARG A 507 -4.13 -13.21 -27.00
CA ARG A 507 -3.36 -13.05 -28.25
C ARG A 507 -2.07 -12.28 -28.02
N ASP A 508 -2.09 -11.22 -27.24
CA ASP A 508 -0.90 -10.43 -26.95
C ASP A 508 0.10 -11.21 -26.08
N ALA A 509 -0.39 -11.94 -25.07
CA ALA A 509 0.45 -12.84 -24.28
C ALA A 509 1.05 -13.97 -25.14
N CYS A 510 0.26 -14.60 -26.02
CA CYS A 510 0.76 -15.62 -26.95
C CYS A 510 1.78 -15.04 -27.92
N ARG A 511 1.57 -13.83 -28.46
CA ARG A 511 2.55 -13.18 -29.34
C ARG A 511 3.87 -12.93 -28.62
N ALA A 512 3.83 -12.50 -27.36
CA ALA A 512 5.05 -12.33 -26.56
C ALA A 512 5.78 -13.66 -26.39
N LEU A 513 5.06 -14.75 -26.07
CA LEU A 513 5.62 -16.10 -25.92
C LEU A 513 6.16 -16.68 -27.23
N LEU A 514 5.48 -16.46 -28.35
CA LEU A 514 5.85 -16.92 -29.69
C LEU A 514 6.91 -16.05 -30.36
N SER A 515 7.13 -14.82 -29.85
CA SER A 515 8.12 -13.93 -30.41
C SER A 515 9.51 -14.55 -30.34
N ARG A 516 10.17 -14.64 -31.49
CA ARG A 516 11.61 -14.90 -31.56
C ARG A 516 12.32 -13.64 -31.10
N THR A 517 12.31 -13.37 -29.80
CA THR A 517 13.23 -12.39 -29.24
C THR A 517 14.63 -12.89 -29.55
N GLN A 518 15.36 -12.13 -30.38
CA GLN A 518 16.78 -12.27 -30.58
C GLN A 518 17.43 -12.30 -29.21
N ASP A 519 18.25 -13.33 -28.95
CA ASP A 519 19.17 -13.32 -27.82
C ASP A 519 20.12 -12.15 -28.02
N THR A 520 19.76 -10.97 -27.50
CA THR A 520 20.73 -9.91 -27.28
C THR A 520 21.58 -10.37 -26.11
N ALA A 521 22.64 -11.10 -26.45
CA ALA A 521 23.83 -11.19 -25.62
C ALA A 521 24.31 -9.75 -25.35
N LEU A 522 24.18 -9.33 -24.09
CA LEU A 522 24.92 -8.22 -23.49
C LEU A 522 25.43 -8.70 -22.14
#